data_AF-A0A9D9Z0D9-F1
#
_entry.id   AF-A0A9D9Z0D9-F1
#
_cell.length_a   1.000
_cell.length_b   1.000
_cell.length_c   1.000
_cell.angle_alpha   90.00
_cell.angle_beta   90.00
_cell.angle_gamma   90.00
#
_symmetry.space_group_name_H-M   'P 1'
#
loop_
_entity.id
_entity.type
_entity.pdbx_description
1 polymer ?
#
loop_
_entity_poly.entity_id
_entity_poly.type
_entity_poly.pdbx_seq_one_letter_code
_entity_poly.pdbx_strand_id
1 'polypeptide(L)'
;MKNKNNYILKVYVDSSFDPESKQAYCCYCLGGMLIDNKERTEFINLGKSSDSAYTEYLGIEKTLCKIEKYLRASNISKSKVKLIVYSDLQSFARQYNKWIPPPKDFKILSCYIRIMDLLSKFHKVDVRWVERGQNIAGKVLEKSDIIIKKNKDKKPGESKLTFGKIINF
;
A
#
# COMPACT_ATOMS: atom_id res chain seq x y z
N MET A 1 -0.67 -37.19 2.91
CA MET A 1 -0.19 -36.07 2.07
C MET A 1 -0.55 -34.76 2.76
N LYS A 2 0.43 -33.91 3.14
CA LYS A 2 0.14 -32.62 3.77
C LYS A 2 -0.27 -31.63 2.69
N ASN A 3 -1.49 -31.11 2.73
CA ASN A 3 -1.90 -29.97 1.92
C ASN A 3 -0.89 -28.83 2.13
N LYS A 4 -0.07 -28.54 1.12
CA LYS A 4 0.72 -27.31 1.08
C LYS A 4 -0.29 -26.18 0.82
N ASN A 5 -0.95 -25.71 1.86
CA ASN A 5 -1.81 -24.53 1.75
C ASN A 5 -0.92 -23.35 1.33
N ASN A 6 -0.99 -23.01 0.05
CA ASN A 6 -0.42 -21.80 -0.51
C ASN A 6 -1.47 -20.70 -0.38
N TYR A 7 -1.15 -19.64 0.35
CA TYR A 7 -2.05 -18.52 0.55
C TYR A 7 -1.99 -17.58 -0.65
N ILE A 8 -3.13 -17.00 -1.04
CA ILE A 8 -3.19 -15.92 -2.01
C ILE A 8 -3.58 -14.64 -1.27
N LEU A 9 -2.71 -13.65 -1.32
CA LEU A 9 -2.94 -12.31 -0.79
C LEU A 9 -2.97 -11.33 -1.95
N LYS A 10 -4.10 -10.65 -2.12
CA LYS A 10 -4.23 -9.50 -3.02
C LYS A 10 -4.08 -8.23 -2.19
N VAL A 11 -3.33 -7.25 -2.67
CA VAL A 11 -3.25 -5.94 -2.06
C VAL A 11 -3.45 -4.88 -3.12
N TYR A 12 -4.41 -3.99 -2.90
CA TYR A 12 -4.55 -2.74 -3.63
C TYR A 12 -3.87 -1.66 -2.80
N VAL A 13 -3.06 -0.82 -3.43
CA VAL A 13 -2.36 0.26 -2.75
C VAL A 13 -2.46 1.53 -3.59
N ASP A 14 -2.70 2.64 -2.90
CA ASP A 14 -2.68 3.96 -3.49
C ASP A 14 -2.16 4.97 -2.46
N SER A 15 -1.60 6.07 -2.94
CA SER A 15 -1.06 7.12 -2.09
C SER A 15 -1.59 8.49 -2.49
N SER A 16 -1.56 9.41 -1.54
CA SER A 16 -1.99 10.79 -1.75
C SER A 16 -0.95 11.72 -1.14
N PHE A 17 -0.66 12.81 -1.87
CA PHE A 17 0.28 13.84 -1.48
C PHE A 17 -0.39 15.20 -1.62
N ASP A 18 -0.34 16.01 -0.56
CA ASP A 18 -0.75 17.41 -0.57
C ASP A 18 0.49 18.31 -0.78
N PRO A 19 0.60 19.01 -1.93
CA PRO A 19 1.72 19.92 -2.19
C PRO A 19 1.81 21.12 -1.24
N GLU A 20 0.69 21.59 -0.67
CA GLU A 20 0.69 22.76 0.22
C GLU A 20 1.32 22.41 1.57
N SER A 21 0.79 21.38 2.23
CA SER A 21 1.27 20.95 3.56
C SER A 21 2.48 20.01 3.49
N LYS A 22 2.81 19.50 2.30
CA LYS A 22 3.75 18.40 2.04
C LYS A 22 3.35 17.10 2.71
N GLN A 23 2.12 17.00 3.21
CA GLN A 23 1.68 15.85 3.96
C GLN A 23 1.28 14.72 3.00
N ALA A 24 1.65 13.49 3.37
CA ALA A 24 1.43 12.30 2.57
C ALA A 24 0.71 11.20 3.35
N TYR A 25 -0.09 10.42 2.63
CA TYR A 25 -0.88 9.33 3.16
C TYR A 25 -0.93 8.19 2.15
N CYS A 26 -1.18 6.99 2.65
CA CYS A 26 -1.38 5.81 1.83
C CYS A 26 -2.60 5.05 2.34
N CYS A 27 -3.38 4.50 1.42
CA CYS A 27 -4.38 3.50 1.73
C CYS A 27 -3.99 2.17 1.09
N TYR A 28 -4.30 1.09 1.77
CA TYR A 28 -4.25 -0.22 1.17
C TYR A 28 -5.47 -1.06 1.54
N CYS A 29 -5.92 -1.87 0.59
CA CYS A 29 -7.00 -2.84 0.76
C CYS A 29 -6.45 -4.24 0.53
N LEU A 30 -6.57 -5.11 1.53
CA LEU A 30 -6.25 -6.53 1.42
C LEU A 30 -7.47 -7.30 0.90
N GLY A 31 -7.21 -8.29 0.04
CA GLY A 31 -8.16 -9.23 -0.55
C GLY A 31 -7.62 -10.68 -0.58
N GLY A 32 -8.48 -11.66 -0.81
CA GLY A 32 -8.10 -13.03 -1.17
C GLY A 32 -8.27 -14.10 -0.07
N MET A 33 -7.77 -15.30 -0.35
CA MET A 33 -7.98 -16.50 0.50
C MET A 33 -7.33 -16.39 1.87
N LEU A 34 -6.35 -15.50 2.07
CA LEU A 34 -5.72 -15.27 3.36
C LEU A 34 -6.67 -14.61 4.38
N ILE A 35 -7.68 -13.87 3.92
CA ILE A 35 -8.49 -12.99 4.76
C ILE A 35 -9.98 -13.35 4.74
N ASP A 36 -10.30 -14.65 4.60
CA ASP A 36 -11.68 -15.16 4.55
C ASP A 36 -12.57 -14.44 3.52
N ASN A 37 -11.97 -13.96 2.42
CA ASN A 37 -12.61 -13.09 1.42
C ASN A 37 -13.21 -11.77 1.95
N LYS A 38 -12.97 -11.39 3.21
CA LYS A 38 -13.35 -10.08 3.74
C LYS A 38 -12.30 -9.06 3.33
N GLU A 39 -12.71 -8.02 2.63
CA GLU A 39 -11.80 -6.92 2.30
C GLU A 39 -11.41 -6.15 3.57
N ARG A 40 -10.11 -5.95 3.78
CA ARG A 40 -9.60 -5.16 4.91
C ARG A 40 -8.91 -3.91 4.39
N THR A 41 -9.45 -2.77 4.76
CA THR A 41 -8.96 -1.46 4.33
C THR A 41 -8.25 -0.75 5.49
N GLU A 42 -7.07 -0.21 5.24
CA GLU A 42 -6.29 0.52 6.23
C GLU A 42 -5.65 1.78 5.65
N PHE A 43 -5.37 2.75 6.52
CA PHE A 43 -4.69 4.00 6.20
C PHE A 43 -3.36 4.11 6.95
N ILE A 44 -2.34 4.62 6.26
CA ILE A 44 -1.00 4.88 6.79
C ILE A 44 -0.72 6.36 6.62
N ASN A 45 -0.44 7.06 7.72
CA ASN A 45 0.16 8.40 7.67
C ASN A 45 1.65 8.24 7.30
N LEU A 46 2.05 8.77 6.15
CA LEU A 46 3.43 8.70 5.64
C LEU A 46 4.30 9.87 6.13
N GLY A 47 3.72 10.83 6.84
CA GLY A 47 4.37 12.04 7.30
C GLY A 47 4.54 13.06 6.18
N LYS A 48 5.60 13.87 6.27
CA LYS A 48 5.96 14.81 5.21
C LYS A 48 6.73 14.11 4.10
N SER A 49 6.40 14.43 2.86
CA SER A 49 7.02 13.90 1.65
C SER A 49 7.56 15.03 0.77
N SER A 50 8.50 14.73 -0.12
CA SER A 50 9.06 15.74 -1.03
C SER A 50 8.19 15.98 -2.26
N ASP A 51 7.49 14.95 -2.73
CA ASP A 51 6.76 14.95 -3.99
C ASP A 51 5.81 13.74 -4.09
N SER A 52 4.92 13.77 -5.08
CA SER A 52 3.93 12.72 -5.30
C SER A 52 4.56 11.39 -5.72
N ALA A 53 5.57 11.40 -6.59
CA ALA A 53 6.19 10.17 -7.09
C ALA A 53 6.87 9.39 -5.96
N TYR A 54 7.69 10.04 -5.13
CA TYR A 54 8.28 9.43 -3.94
C TYR A 54 7.22 8.91 -2.97
N THR A 55 6.10 9.63 -2.83
CA THR A 55 4.97 9.24 -1.98
C THR A 55 4.39 7.90 -2.39
N GLU A 56 4.23 7.64 -3.69
CA GLU A 56 3.73 6.36 -4.18
C GLU A 56 4.64 5.17 -3.81
N TYR A 57 5.95 5.30 -4.05
CA TYR A 57 6.89 4.23 -3.69
C TYR A 57 6.95 4.04 -2.18
N LEU A 58 6.94 5.13 -1.40
CA LEU A 58 6.91 5.06 0.05
C LEU A 58 5.63 4.37 0.55
N GLY A 59 4.48 4.64 -0.06
CA GLY A 59 3.21 3.99 0.25
C GLY A 59 3.27 2.48 0.03
N ILE A 60 3.82 2.04 -1.11
CA ILE A 60 4.05 0.61 -1.40
C ILE A 60 4.98 -0.02 -0.36
N GLU A 61 6.12 0.62 -0.05
CA GLU A 61 7.08 0.13 0.95
C GLU A 61 6.40 -0.07 2.32
N LYS A 62 5.71 0.96 2.83
CA LYS A 62 5.07 0.91 4.15
C LYS A 62 3.93 -0.09 4.19
N THR A 63 3.18 -0.24 3.09
CA THR A 63 2.16 -1.28 2.94
C THR A 63 2.77 -2.68 3.05
N LEU A 64 3.88 -2.94 2.38
CA LEU A 64 4.58 -4.24 2.47
C LEU A 64 5.11 -4.50 3.89
N CYS A 65 5.64 -3.48 4.57
CA CYS A 65 6.03 -3.61 5.98
C CYS A 65 4.85 -3.94 6.90
N LYS A 66 3.66 -3.37 6.64
CA LYS A 66 2.43 -3.69 7.39
C LYS A 66 1.98 -5.12 7.13
N ILE A 67 2.01 -5.57 5.87
CA ILE A 67 1.71 -6.95 5.49
C ILE A 67 2.66 -7.92 6.20
N GLU A 68 3.95 -7.63 6.28
CA GLU A 68 4.89 -8.49 7.00
C GLU A 68 4.54 -8.62 8.49
N LYS A 69 4.19 -7.51 9.15
CA LYS A 69 3.76 -7.52 10.55
C LYS A 69 2.48 -8.36 10.72
N TYR A 70 1.52 -8.20 9.81
CA TYR A 70 0.28 -8.98 9.80
C TYR A 70 0.57 -10.48 9.65
N LEU A 71 1.34 -10.87 8.64
CA LEU A 71 1.71 -12.28 8.41
C LEU A 71 2.44 -12.89 9.60
N ARG A 72 3.35 -12.13 10.22
CA ARG A 72 4.07 -12.55 11.42
C ARG A 72 3.14 -12.77 12.60
N ALA A 73 2.21 -11.83 12.86
CA ALA A 73 1.21 -11.97 13.92
C ALA A 73 0.28 -13.17 13.69
N SER A 74 0.02 -13.52 12.43
CA SER A 74 -0.78 -14.69 12.04
C SER A 74 0.01 -16.00 11.95
N ASN A 75 1.32 -16.01 12.28
CA ASN A 75 2.20 -17.17 12.12
C ASN A 75 2.26 -17.74 10.68
N ILE A 76 2.16 -16.86 9.67
CA ILE A 76 2.17 -17.23 8.26
C ILE A 76 3.51 -16.86 7.64
N SER A 77 4.23 -17.86 7.15
CA SER A 77 5.50 -17.65 6.43
C SER A 77 5.25 -17.01 5.06
N LYS A 78 6.00 -15.95 4.73
CA LYS A 78 5.99 -15.31 3.40
C LYS A 78 6.30 -16.30 2.26
N SER A 79 7.14 -17.30 2.52
CA SER A 79 7.46 -18.39 1.57
C SER A 79 6.28 -19.32 1.22
N LYS A 80 5.11 -19.13 1.85
CA LYS A 80 3.86 -19.82 1.53
C LYS A 80 2.81 -18.90 0.90
N VAL A 81 3.14 -17.63 0.66
CA VAL A 81 2.20 -16.61 0.20
C VAL A 81 2.52 -16.23 -1.25
N LYS A 82 1.54 -16.38 -2.13
CA LYS A 82 1.49 -15.71 -3.42
C LYS A 82 0.88 -14.33 -3.21
N LEU A 83 1.70 -13.29 -3.37
CA LEU A 83 1.29 -11.89 -3.28
C LEU A 83 0.94 -11.34 -4.66
N ILE A 84 -0.18 -10.63 -4.77
CA ILE A 84 -0.56 -9.87 -5.97
C ILE A 84 -0.76 -8.42 -5.55
N VAL A 85 0.10 -7.53 -6.05
CA VAL A 85 0.06 -6.10 -5.78
C VAL A 85 -0.63 -5.39 -6.94
N TYR A 86 -1.66 -4.61 -6.65
CA TYR A 86 -2.38 -3.75 -7.57
C TYR A 86 -2.11 -2.29 -7.21
N SER A 87 -1.64 -1.51 -8.19
CA SER A 87 -1.37 -0.08 -8.04
C SER A 87 -1.65 0.63 -9.36
N ASP A 88 -2.05 1.90 -9.31
CA ASP A 88 -2.19 2.75 -10.51
C ASP A 88 -0.86 3.40 -10.93
N LEU A 89 0.22 3.21 -10.16
CA LEU A 89 1.57 3.62 -10.53
C LEU A 89 2.16 2.71 -11.62
N GLN A 90 1.88 3.07 -12.88
CA GLN A 90 2.30 2.30 -14.06
C GLN A 90 3.82 2.09 -14.12
N SER A 91 4.61 3.11 -13.75
CA SER A 91 6.08 3.03 -13.76
C SER A 91 6.60 1.91 -12.87
N PHE A 92 6.04 1.75 -11.67
CA PHE A 92 6.44 0.69 -10.74
C PHE A 92 6.16 -0.70 -11.30
N ALA A 93 4.96 -0.93 -11.86
CA ALA A 93 4.64 -2.20 -12.48
C ALA A 93 5.59 -2.53 -13.66
N ARG A 94 5.89 -1.55 -14.51
CA ARG A 94 6.84 -1.73 -15.63
C ARG A 94 8.27 -2.00 -15.15
N GLN A 95 8.72 -1.32 -14.08
CA GLN A 95 10.03 -1.53 -13.47
C GLN A 95 10.15 -2.91 -12.84
N TYR A 96 9.15 -3.35 -12.08
CA TYR A 96 9.11 -4.68 -11.48
C TYR A 96 9.22 -5.79 -12.54
N ASN A 97 8.48 -5.63 -13.65
CA ASN A 97 8.52 -6.55 -14.78
C ASN A 97 9.77 -6.37 -15.68
N LYS A 98 10.71 -5.51 -15.30
CA LYS A 98 11.96 -5.22 -16.03
C LYS A 98 11.75 -4.70 -17.46
N TRP A 99 10.59 -4.12 -17.75
CA TRP A 99 10.32 -3.51 -19.05
C TRP A 99 10.99 -2.14 -19.20
N ILE A 100 11.24 -1.47 -18.08
CA ILE A 100 11.99 -0.21 -18.00
C ILE A 100 13.01 -0.29 -16.85
N PRO A 101 14.10 0.49 -16.90
CA PRO A 101 15.09 0.50 -15.83
C PRO A 101 14.51 1.03 -14.51
N PRO A 102 15.14 0.69 -13.36
CA PRO A 102 14.82 1.29 -12.07
C PRO A 102 14.85 2.83 -12.10
N PRO A 103 14.16 3.49 -11.15
CA PRO A 103 14.14 4.96 -11.08
C PRO A 103 15.55 5.51 -10.82
N LYS A 104 15.86 6.66 -11.42
CA LYS A 104 17.17 7.33 -11.27
C LYS A 104 17.24 8.25 -10.05
N ASP A 105 16.11 8.76 -9.59
CA ASP A 105 16.05 9.58 -8.38
C ASP A 105 16.50 8.74 -7.17
N PHE A 106 17.46 9.25 -6.40
CA PHE A 106 18.08 8.50 -5.30
C PHE A 106 17.08 8.09 -4.21
N LYS A 107 16.13 8.95 -3.85
CA LYS A 107 15.15 8.65 -2.79
C LYS A 107 14.17 7.58 -3.26
N ILE A 108 13.68 7.71 -4.49
CA ILE A 108 12.78 6.73 -5.10
C ILE A 108 13.51 5.39 -5.29
N LEU A 109 14.75 5.40 -5.78
CA LEU A 109 15.59 4.22 -5.95
C LEU A 109 15.82 3.49 -4.62
N SER A 110 16.10 4.24 -3.56
CA SER A 110 16.25 3.68 -2.21
C SER A 110 14.98 2.96 -1.75
N CYS A 111 13.79 3.55 -1.98
CA CYS A 111 12.51 2.87 -1.69
C CYS A 111 12.32 1.65 -2.59
N TYR A 112 12.56 1.78 -3.88
CA TYR A 112 12.45 0.70 -4.85
C TYR A 112 13.27 -0.53 -4.44
N ILE A 113 14.53 -0.34 -4.02
CA ILE A 113 15.40 -1.43 -3.55
C ILE A 113 14.80 -2.13 -2.32
N ARG A 114 14.31 -1.37 -1.32
CA ARG A 114 13.65 -1.94 -0.14
C ARG A 114 12.36 -2.69 -0.49
N ILE A 115 11.58 -2.17 -1.44
CA ILE A 115 10.38 -2.85 -1.96
C ILE A 115 10.79 -4.18 -2.60
N MET A 116 11.80 -4.19 -3.46
CA MET A 116 12.28 -5.43 -4.09
C MET A 116 12.77 -6.45 -3.05
N ASP A 117 13.49 -6.03 -2.01
CA ASP A 117 13.91 -6.90 -0.90
C ASP A 117 12.70 -7.46 -0.12
N LEU A 118 11.67 -6.65 0.13
CA LEU A 118 10.45 -7.12 0.79
C LEU A 118 9.70 -8.15 -0.07
N LEU A 119 9.57 -7.88 -1.37
CA LEU A 119 8.88 -8.75 -2.33
C LEU A 119 9.61 -10.09 -2.55
N SER A 120 10.95 -10.10 -2.53
CA SER A 120 11.76 -11.31 -2.78
C SER A 120 11.50 -12.43 -1.75
N LYS A 121 10.95 -12.09 -0.58
CA LYS A 121 10.71 -13.01 0.54
C LYS A 121 9.40 -13.81 0.39
N PHE A 122 8.57 -13.47 -0.59
CA PHE A 122 7.31 -14.16 -0.87
C PHE A 122 7.52 -15.36 -1.80
N HIS A 123 6.64 -16.37 -1.73
CA HIS A 123 6.71 -17.54 -2.61
C HIS A 123 6.66 -17.16 -4.09
N LYS A 124 5.72 -16.28 -4.41
CA LYS A 124 5.50 -15.73 -5.75
C LYS A 124 4.91 -14.33 -5.60
N VAL A 125 5.34 -13.43 -6.46
CA VAL A 125 4.83 -12.07 -6.52
C VAL A 125 4.37 -11.77 -7.93
N ASP A 126 3.27 -11.05 -8.04
CA ASP A 126 2.75 -10.48 -9.27
C ASP A 126 2.44 -9.00 -8.99
N VAL A 127 2.94 -8.09 -9.81
CA VAL A 127 2.69 -6.64 -9.69
C VAL A 127 1.93 -6.22 -10.93
N ARG A 128 0.71 -5.75 -10.73
CA ARG A 128 -0.23 -5.38 -11.78
C ARG A 128 -0.51 -3.89 -11.70
N TRP A 129 -0.34 -3.24 -12.84
CA TRP A 129 -0.93 -1.94 -13.04
C TRP A 129 -2.44 -2.09 -13.23
N VAL A 130 -3.20 -1.23 -12.58
CA VAL A 130 -4.64 -1.07 -12.79
C VAL A 130 -4.94 0.39 -13.01
N GLU A 131 -6.00 0.69 -13.77
CA GLU A 131 -6.44 2.06 -13.90
C GLU A 131 -6.91 2.61 -12.54
N ARG A 132 -6.79 3.92 -12.33
CA ARG A 132 -7.24 4.57 -11.08
C ARG A 132 -8.70 4.23 -10.74
N GLY A 133 -9.58 4.26 -11.75
CA GLY A 133 -10.98 3.87 -11.63
C GLY A 133 -11.24 2.39 -11.31
N GLN A 134 -10.20 1.56 -11.26
CA GLN A 134 -10.25 0.15 -10.87
C GLN A 134 -9.47 -0.11 -9.57
N ASN A 135 -8.63 0.83 -9.13
CA ASN A 135 -7.88 0.70 -7.89
C ASN A 135 -8.79 0.95 -6.68
N ILE A 136 -9.12 -0.12 -5.94
CA ILE A 136 -10.01 -0.05 -4.77
C ILE A 136 -9.46 0.89 -3.70
N ALA A 137 -8.14 0.85 -3.45
CA ALA A 137 -7.49 1.72 -2.46
C ALA A 137 -7.60 3.20 -2.85
N GLY A 138 -7.48 3.51 -4.15
CA GLY A 138 -7.62 4.87 -4.64
C GLY A 138 -9.05 5.40 -4.55
N LYS A 139 -10.04 4.56 -4.91
CA LYS A 139 -11.46 4.91 -4.68
C LYS A 139 -11.77 5.19 -3.22
N VAL A 140 -11.17 4.41 -2.31
CA VAL A 140 -11.32 4.64 -0.87
C VAL A 140 -10.68 5.96 -0.49
N LEU A 141 -9.45 6.25 -0.92
CA LEU A 141 -8.77 7.53 -0.63
C LEU A 141 -9.57 8.73 -1.10
N GLU A 142 -10.10 8.67 -2.34
CA GLU A 142 -10.94 9.73 -2.91
C GLU A 142 -12.21 9.96 -2.10
N LYS A 143 -12.96 8.89 -1.79
CA LYS A 143 -14.21 8.97 -1.01
C LYS A 143 -13.98 9.36 0.45
N SER A 144 -12.78 9.13 0.97
CA SER A 144 -12.54 9.30 2.39
C SER A 144 -12.65 10.74 2.81
N ASP A 145 -12.51 11.76 1.96
CA ASP A 145 -12.67 13.20 2.31
C ASP A 145 -11.85 13.68 3.56
N ILE A 146 -11.05 12.80 4.17
CA ILE A 146 -10.65 12.86 5.58
C ILE A 146 -9.25 13.45 5.76
N ILE A 147 -8.54 13.79 4.67
CA ILE A 147 -7.10 13.97 4.78
C ILE A 147 -6.57 15.36 4.37
N ILE A 148 -7.21 16.09 3.45
CA ILE A 148 -6.63 17.36 2.93
C ILE A 148 -7.49 18.60 3.23
N LYS A 149 -8.82 18.50 3.41
CA LYS A 149 -9.68 19.71 3.47
C LYS A 149 -10.24 20.13 4.84
N LYS A 150 -10.22 19.31 5.90
CA LYS A 150 -10.93 19.65 7.17
C LYS A 150 -10.07 20.13 8.35
N ASN A 151 -8.75 20.24 8.21
CA ASN A 151 -7.90 20.81 9.27
C ASN A 151 -7.64 22.33 9.14
N LYS A 152 -8.18 23.01 8.12
CA LYS A 152 -8.12 24.48 8.07
C LYS A 152 -9.04 25.17 9.09
N ASP A 153 -9.98 24.44 9.73
CA ASP A 153 -11.00 25.04 10.62
C ASP A 153 -10.99 24.57 12.09
N LYS A 154 -9.98 23.82 12.57
CA LYS A 154 -9.96 23.35 13.98
C LYS A 154 -8.78 23.87 14.79
N LYS A 155 -9.11 24.53 15.92
CA LYS A 155 -8.18 25.12 16.89
C LYS A 155 -7.25 24.06 17.50
N PRO A 156 -6.05 24.44 17.99
CA PRO A 156 -5.12 23.51 18.62
C PRO A 156 -5.76 22.91 19.89
N GLY A 157 -5.96 21.59 19.92
CA GLY A 157 -6.41 20.86 21.12
C GLY A 157 -7.44 19.74 20.91
N GLU A 158 -8.09 19.63 19.75
CA GLU A 158 -9.25 18.73 19.57
C GLU A 158 -9.08 17.62 18.51
N SER A 159 -7.96 16.92 18.48
CA SER A 159 -7.79 15.76 17.60
C SER A 159 -7.42 14.50 18.36
N LYS A 160 -8.44 13.81 18.89
CA LYS A 160 -8.38 12.36 19.14
C LYS A 160 -8.72 11.64 17.83
N LEU A 161 -7.70 11.35 17.03
CA LEU A 161 -7.82 10.41 15.91
C LEU A 161 -8.09 9.00 16.48
N THR A 162 -9.33 8.52 16.37
CA THR A 162 -9.62 7.11 16.58
C THR A 162 -9.39 6.36 15.28
N PHE A 163 -8.20 5.77 15.15
CA PHE A 163 -7.89 4.82 14.09
C PHE A 163 -8.56 3.49 14.40
N GLY A 164 -9.60 3.14 13.63
CA GLY A 164 -10.28 1.86 13.78
C GLY A 164 -11.74 1.91 13.36
N LYS A 165 -12.01 2.14 12.07
CA LYS A 165 -13.28 1.72 11.48
C LYS A 165 -12.99 0.76 10.33
N ILE A 166 -13.31 -0.51 10.56
CA ILE A 166 -13.49 -1.50 9.50
C ILE A 166 -14.77 -1.06 8.77
N ILE A 167 -14.65 -0.64 7.52
CA ILE A 167 -15.81 -0.42 6.65
C ILE A 167 -16.13 -1.79 6.04
N ASN A 168 -17.24 -2.40 6.46
CA ASN A 168 -17.77 -3.58 5.79
C ASN A 168 -18.53 -3.11 4.53
N PHE A 169 -18.16 -3.65 3.37
CA PHE A 169 -18.96 -3.61 2.15
C PHE A 169 -19.72 -4.93 2.01
#